data_AF-A0A086BML1-F1
#
_entry.id   AF-A0A086BML1-F1
#
_cell.length_a   1.000
_cell.length_b   1.000
_cell.length_c   1.000
_cell.angle_alpha   90.00
_cell.angle_beta   90.00
_cell.angle_gamma   90.00
#
_symmetry.space_group_name_H-M   'P 1'
#
loop_
_entity.id
_entity.type
_entity.pdbx_description
1 polymer ?
#
loop_
_entity_poly.entity_id
_entity_poly.type
_entity_poly.pdbx_seq_one_letter_code
_entity_poly.pdbx_strand_id
1 'polypeptide(L)'
;MRQILINNGYDCEKQFVYGNLKASTGTCCVAWSYHVAILVSYKNASGVTEKRIIDPSLFSSGPVTDTAWRNACINTSCGSASVSSYANTAGNVYYRSPSNSNIYDNNLVNTNCVLTKFTSLSGCSPSPAPDVSSCGF
;
A
#
# COMPACT_ATOMS: atom_id res chain seq x y z
N MET A 1 5.08 -0.25 -7.82
CA MET A 1 5.78 -1.42 -7.23
C MET A 1 5.55 -2.71 -7.99
N ARG A 2 4.31 -3.24 -8.11
CA ARG A 2 4.05 -4.52 -8.82
C ARG A 2 4.64 -4.60 -10.23
N GLN A 3 4.53 -3.53 -11.04
CA GLN A 3 5.12 -3.51 -12.40
C GLN A 3 6.63 -3.75 -12.38
N ILE A 4 7.35 -3.30 -11.34
CA ILE A 4 8.79 -3.55 -11.19
C ILE A 4 9.04 -5.05 -11.00
N LEU A 5 8.22 -5.75 -10.21
CA LEU A 5 8.30 -7.21 -10.08
C LEU A 5 8.01 -7.93 -11.41
N ILE A 6 6.98 -7.47 -12.14
CA ILE A 6 6.62 -8.04 -13.46
C ILE A 6 7.77 -7.91 -14.45
N ASN A 7 8.44 -6.74 -14.47
CA ASN A 7 9.60 -6.51 -15.31
C ASN A 7 10.78 -7.43 -14.96
N ASN A 8 10.77 -8.05 -13.78
CA ASN A 8 11.73 -9.08 -13.34
C ASN A 8 11.17 -10.51 -13.43
N GLY A 9 10.02 -10.72 -14.08
CA GLY A 9 9.41 -12.04 -14.26
C GLY A 9 8.64 -12.57 -13.05
N TYR A 10 8.30 -11.70 -12.08
CA TYR A 10 7.55 -12.09 -10.88
C TYR A 10 6.20 -11.38 -10.79
N ASP A 11 5.24 -12.04 -10.15
CA ASP A 11 4.02 -11.39 -9.65
C ASP A 11 3.98 -11.44 -8.12
N CYS A 12 3.04 -10.73 -7.52
CA CYS A 12 2.84 -10.67 -6.08
C CYS A 12 1.35 -10.58 -5.75
N GLU A 13 1.03 -10.66 -4.46
CA GLU A 13 -0.29 -10.28 -3.96
C GLU A 13 -0.30 -8.77 -3.64
N LYS A 14 -1.49 -8.25 -3.35
CA LYS A 14 -1.68 -7.01 -2.60
C LYS A 14 -2.30 -7.35 -1.25
N GLN A 15 -1.89 -6.68 -0.19
CA GLN A 15 -2.61 -6.70 1.08
C GLN A 15 -3.27 -5.34 1.30
N PHE A 16 -4.59 -5.34 1.40
CA PHE A 16 -5.39 -4.18 1.79
C PHE A 16 -5.68 -4.27 3.28
N VAL A 17 -5.43 -3.21 4.04
CA VAL A 17 -5.83 -3.07 5.44
C VAL A 17 -6.81 -1.91 5.56
N TYR A 18 -7.88 -2.09 6.33
CA TYR A 18 -8.96 -1.10 6.50
C TYR A 18 -9.14 -0.77 7.97
N GLY A 19 -9.61 0.43 8.28
CA GLY A 19 -9.92 0.84 9.65
C GLY A 19 -9.86 2.35 9.86
N ASN A 20 -9.75 2.76 11.12
CA ASN A 20 -9.32 4.11 11.48
C ASN A 20 -7.80 4.09 11.56
N LEU A 21 -7.14 4.24 10.42
CA LEU A 21 -5.70 4.08 10.31
C LEU A 21 -4.98 5.40 10.53
N LYS A 22 -3.84 5.34 11.20
CA LYS A 22 -2.92 6.47 11.34
C LYS A 22 -1.49 6.00 11.24
N ALA A 23 -0.69 6.72 10.47
CA ALA A 23 0.73 6.43 10.30
C ALA A 23 1.56 7.69 10.49
N SER A 24 2.82 7.50 10.88
CA SER A 24 3.80 8.56 11.07
C SER A 24 4.95 8.39 10.10
N THR A 25 5.42 9.49 9.52
CA THR A 25 6.67 9.55 8.75
C THR A 25 7.91 9.71 9.64
N GLY A 26 7.71 9.81 10.96
CA GLY A 26 8.70 10.27 11.93
C GLY A 26 8.68 11.78 12.18
N THR A 27 8.07 12.57 11.28
CA THR A 27 7.98 14.04 11.42
C THR A 27 6.54 14.56 11.39
N CYS A 28 5.63 13.84 10.75
CA CYS A 28 4.22 14.21 10.67
C CYS A 28 3.34 12.96 10.56
N CYS A 29 2.05 13.13 10.83
CA CYS A 29 1.06 12.06 10.83
C CYS A 29 0.06 12.21 9.68
N VAL A 30 -0.44 11.07 9.21
CA VAL A 30 -1.51 10.97 8.20
C VAL A 30 -2.59 10.03 8.71
N ALA A 31 -3.84 10.27 8.28
CA ALA A 31 -4.99 9.44 8.60
C ALA A 31 -5.56 8.82 7.33
N TRP A 32 -5.88 7.53 7.38
CA TRP A 32 -6.41 6.77 6.25
C TRP A 32 -7.60 5.91 6.65
N SER A 33 -8.51 5.66 5.69
CA SER A 33 -9.57 4.66 5.83
C SER A 33 -9.11 3.26 5.42
N TYR A 34 -8.12 3.18 4.53
CA TYR A 34 -7.44 1.96 4.11
C TYR A 34 -6.01 2.27 3.67
N HIS A 35 -5.15 1.25 3.68
CA HIS A 35 -3.82 1.31 3.08
C HIS A 35 -3.54 0.02 2.29
N VAL A 36 -2.61 0.08 1.34
CA VAL A 36 -2.26 -1.05 0.48
C VAL A 36 -0.78 -1.08 0.14
N ALA A 37 -0.21 -2.28 0.17
CA ALA A 37 1.15 -2.55 -0.29
C ALA A 37 1.23 -3.89 -1.03
N ILE A 38 2.37 -4.16 -1.69
CA ILE A 38 2.62 -5.46 -2.31
C ILE A 38 3.03 -6.48 -1.25
N LEU A 39 2.46 -7.69 -1.33
CA LEU A 39 2.80 -8.83 -0.48
C LEU A 39 3.52 -9.86 -1.34
N VAL A 40 4.83 -10.00 -1.12
CA VAL A 40 5.71 -10.80 -1.96
C VAL A 40 5.97 -12.14 -1.30
N SER A 41 5.75 -13.22 -2.05
CA SER A 41 6.14 -14.58 -1.64
C SER A 41 7.57 -14.87 -2.12
N TYR A 42 8.41 -15.41 -1.25
CA TYR A 42 9.78 -15.82 -1.59
C TYR A 42 10.16 -17.12 -0.88
N LYS A 43 11.20 -17.80 -1.36
CA LYS A 43 11.76 -18.99 -0.74
C LYS A 43 12.86 -18.59 0.23
N ASN A 44 12.75 -18.99 1.49
CA ASN A 44 13.80 -18.78 2.48
C ASN A 44 14.99 -19.73 2.27
N ALA A 45 16.01 -19.64 3.12
CA ALA A 45 17.23 -20.46 3.02
C ALA A 45 16.98 -21.97 3.01
N SER A 46 15.86 -22.42 3.59
CA SER A 46 15.45 -23.84 3.62
C SER A 46 14.45 -24.21 2.52
N GLY A 47 14.17 -23.32 1.56
CA GLY A 47 13.19 -23.57 0.49
C GLY A 47 11.73 -23.51 0.93
N VAL A 48 11.43 -22.99 2.12
CA VAL A 48 10.06 -22.77 2.60
C VAL A 48 9.56 -21.42 2.08
N THR A 49 8.30 -21.37 1.65
CA THR A 49 7.70 -20.12 1.18
C THR A 49 7.36 -19.22 2.37
N GLU A 50 7.87 -17.99 2.36
CA GLU A 50 7.54 -16.92 3.30
C GLU A 50 6.96 -15.72 2.55
N LYS A 51 6.27 -14.83 3.28
CA LYS A 51 5.74 -13.58 2.72
C LYS A 51 6.28 -12.36 3.45
N ARG A 52 6.54 -11.28 2.71
CA ARG A 52 6.89 -9.95 3.26
C ARG A 52 6.19 -8.85 2.49
N ILE A 53 5.82 -7.79 3.21
CA ILE A 53 5.36 -6.53 2.61
C ILE A 53 6.58 -5.72 2.18
N ILE A 54 6.49 -5.11 1.00
CA ILE A 54 7.40 -4.05 0.58
C ILE A 54 6.58 -2.76 0.49
N ASP A 55 6.86 -1.83 1.39
CA ASP A 55 6.23 -0.51 1.44
C ASP A 55 7.22 0.55 1.96
N PRO A 56 8.00 1.16 1.06
CA PRO A 56 8.97 2.19 1.43
C PRO A 56 8.36 3.46 2.02
N SER A 57 7.04 3.67 1.89
CA SER A 57 6.38 4.83 2.52
C SER A 57 6.33 4.74 4.04
N LEU A 58 6.41 3.51 4.59
CA LEU A 58 6.44 3.24 6.03
C LEU A 58 7.75 2.59 6.49
N PHE A 59 8.41 1.81 5.62
CA PHE A 59 9.61 1.03 5.95
C PHE A 59 10.67 1.20 4.86
N SER A 60 11.56 2.17 5.05
CA SER A 60 12.62 2.49 4.08
C SER A 60 13.77 1.47 4.05
N SER A 61 13.98 0.71 5.14
CA SER A 61 15.14 -0.18 5.27
C SER A 61 15.00 -1.53 4.58
N GLY A 62 13.79 -1.95 4.18
CA GLY A 62 13.58 -3.21 3.48
C GLY A 62 12.24 -3.89 3.76
N PRO A 63 12.05 -5.13 3.24
CA PRO A 63 10.82 -5.90 3.43
C PRO A 63 10.54 -6.25 4.89
N VAL A 64 9.27 -6.16 5.30
CA VAL A 64 8.83 -6.45 6.68
C VAL A 64 7.72 -7.49 6.70
N THR A 65 7.43 -8.06 7.86
CA THR A 65 6.24 -8.91 8.02
C THR A 65 4.98 -8.08 7.82
N ASP A 66 3.92 -8.72 7.33
CA ASP A 66 2.62 -8.07 7.16
C ASP A 66 2.03 -7.59 8.50
N THR A 67 2.27 -8.33 9.59
CA THR A 67 1.94 -7.89 10.95
C THR A 67 2.64 -6.60 11.34
N ALA A 68 3.96 -6.48 11.10
CA ALA A 68 4.69 -5.24 11.40
C ALA A 68 4.14 -4.07 10.56
N TRP A 69 3.83 -4.32 9.29
CA TRP A 69 3.25 -3.31 8.41
C TRP A 69 1.86 -2.83 8.85
N ARG A 70 0.95 -3.75 9.21
CA ARG A 70 -0.38 -3.38 9.74
C ARG A 70 -0.28 -2.63 11.07
N ASN A 71 0.69 -2.97 11.93
CA ASN A 71 0.91 -2.25 13.18
C ASN A 71 1.39 -0.81 12.94
N ALA A 72 2.21 -0.56 11.92
CA ALA A 72 2.59 0.80 11.55
C ALA A 72 1.43 1.64 11.00
N CYS A 73 0.36 0.98 10.49
CA CYS A 73 -0.87 1.64 10.06
C CYS A 73 -1.81 2.04 11.22
N ILE A 74 -1.49 1.66 12.46
CA ILE A 74 -2.25 2.04 13.67
C ILE A 74 -1.36 2.71 14.71
N ASN A 75 -0.49 3.61 14.25
CA ASN A 75 0.43 4.33 15.11
C ASN A 75 -0.34 5.29 16.05
N THR A 76 -0.48 4.89 17.31
CA THR A 76 -1.26 5.62 18.32
C THR A 76 -0.59 6.91 18.79
N SER A 77 0.68 7.15 18.47
CA SER A 77 1.30 8.48 18.66
C SER A 77 0.63 9.56 17.80
N CYS A 78 -0.05 9.16 16.71
CA CYS A 78 -0.85 10.03 15.86
C CYS A 78 -2.31 10.18 16.33
N GLY A 79 -2.68 9.59 17.48
CA GLY A 79 -4.05 9.55 18.02
C GLY A 79 -4.73 8.19 17.86
N SER A 80 -6.00 8.08 18.27
CA SER A 80 -6.74 6.80 18.28
C SER A 80 -6.75 6.14 16.91
N ALA A 81 -6.31 4.89 16.82
CA ALA A 81 -6.23 4.12 15.58
C ALA A 81 -6.57 2.64 15.80
N SER A 82 -7.18 1.99 14.81
CA SER A 82 -7.56 0.58 14.86
C SER A 82 -7.73 -0.01 13.47
N VAL A 83 -7.36 -1.29 13.31
CA VAL A 83 -7.67 -2.09 12.13
C VAL A 83 -9.05 -2.70 12.30
N SER A 84 -9.91 -2.58 11.29
CA SER A 84 -11.20 -3.28 11.23
C SER A 84 -11.11 -4.60 10.48
N SER A 85 -10.33 -4.65 9.39
CA SER A 85 -10.12 -5.86 8.58
C SER A 85 -8.88 -5.73 7.71
N TYR A 86 -8.42 -6.85 7.15
CA TYR A 86 -7.46 -6.87 6.06
C TYR A 86 -7.80 -8.01 5.09
N ALA A 87 -7.38 -7.89 3.83
CA ALA A 87 -7.59 -8.89 2.80
C ALA A 87 -6.40 -8.95 1.83
N ASN A 88 -5.97 -10.16 1.51
CA ASN A 88 -5.01 -10.41 0.44
C ASN A 88 -5.78 -10.58 -0.88
N THR A 89 -5.18 -10.11 -1.97
CA THR A 89 -5.74 -10.23 -3.33
C THR A 89 -4.63 -10.53 -4.33
N ALA A 90 -5.00 -10.96 -5.54
CA ALA A 90 -4.07 -11.02 -6.66
C ALA A 90 -3.47 -9.64 -6.96
N GLY A 91 -2.22 -9.61 -7.42
CA GLY A 91 -1.46 -8.38 -7.62
C GLY A 91 -2.12 -7.37 -8.58
N ASN A 92 -2.88 -7.87 -9.55
CA ASN A 92 -3.57 -7.05 -10.57
C ASN A 92 -4.77 -6.27 -10.02
N VAL A 93 -5.25 -6.58 -8.81
CA VAL A 93 -6.28 -5.75 -8.16
C VAL A 93 -5.67 -4.40 -7.79
N TYR A 94 -6.19 -3.32 -8.39
CA TYR A 94 -5.74 -1.96 -8.13
C TYR A 94 -6.31 -1.45 -6.82
N TYR A 95 -7.61 -1.62 -6.62
CA TYR A 95 -8.32 -1.32 -5.39
C TYR A 95 -9.33 -2.43 -5.08
N ARG A 96 -9.50 -2.75 -3.79
CA ARG A 96 -10.55 -3.63 -3.29
C ARG A 96 -11.43 -2.84 -2.32
N SER A 97 -12.74 -2.84 -2.54
CA SER A 97 -13.69 -2.25 -1.59
C SER A 97 -13.84 -3.11 -0.32
N PRO A 98 -14.31 -2.54 0.81
CA PRO A 98 -14.70 -3.33 1.98
C PRO A 98 -15.74 -4.42 1.67
N SER A 99 -16.59 -4.21 0.65
CA SER A 99 -17.58 -5.16 0.14
C SER A 99 -17.04 -6.20 -0.86
N ASN A 100 -15.71 -6.31 -1.01
CA ASN A 100 -15.03 -7.28 -1.89
C ASN A 100 -15.20 -7.04 -3.40
N SER A 101 -15.56 -5.82 -3.82
CA SER A 101 -15.53 -5.43 -5.23
C SER A 101 -14.13 -4.99 -5.63
N ASN A 102 -13.66 -5.47 -6.79
CA ASN A 102 -12.32 -5.16 -7.30
C ASN A 102 -12.38 -4.13 -8.42
N ILE A 103 -11.46 -3.17 -8.39
CA ILE A 103 -11.14 -2.24 -9.47
C ILE A 103 -9.76 -2.63 -10.01
N TYR A 104 -9.57 -2.50 -11.32
CA TYR A 104 -8.35 -2.86 -12.03
C TYR A 104 -7.77 -1.64 -12.76
N ASP A 105 -6.46 -1.66 -12.99
CA ASP A 105 -5.71 -0.68 -13.77
C ASP A 105 -4.62 -1.42 -14.56
N ASN A 106 -5.08 -2.29 -15.47
CA ASN A 106 -4.22 -3.30 -16.10
C ASN A 106 -3.10 -2.69 -16.96
N ASN A 107 -3.31 -1.48 -17.49
CA ASN A 107 -2.35 -0.75 -18.31
C ASN A 107 -1.62 0.37 -17.55
N LEU A 108 -1.83 0.48 -16.23
CA LEU A 108 -1.24 1.50 -15.37
C LEU A 108 -1.57 2.95 -15.78
N VAL A 109 -2.69 3.17 -16.47
CA VAL A 109 -3.11 4.50 -16.90
C VAL A 109 -3.44 5.35 -15.68
N ASN A 110 -4.24 4.81 -14.76
CA ASN A 110 -4.58 5.52 -13.53
C ASN A 110 -3.34 5.71 -12.66
N THR A 111 -2.57 4.63 -12.47
CA THR A 111 -1.35 4.60 -11.67
C THR A 111 -0.37 5.69 -12.10
N ASN A 112 -0.04 5.76 -13.39
CA ASN A 112 0.95 6.73 -13.89
C ASN A 112 0.44 8.17 -13.82
N CYS A 113 -0.86 8.39 -14.07
CA CYS A 113 -1.47 9.71 -13.93
C CYS A 113 -1.41 10.22 -12.49
N VAL A 114 -1.80 9.39 -11.51
CA VAL A 114 -1.78 9.75 -10.08
C VAL A 114 -0.35 9.99 -9.59
N LEU A 115 0.61 9.14 -9.98
CA LEU A 115 2.02 9.34 -9.64
C LEU A 115 2.55 10.68 -10.20
N THR A 116 2.19 11.01 -11.44
CA THR A 116 2.58 12.28 -12.07
C THR A 116 2.00 13.48 -11.32
N LYS A 117 0.71 13.42 -10.94
CA LYS A 117 0.04 14.47 -10.15
C LYS A 117 0.72 14.72 -8.80
N PHE A 118 1.28 13.69 -8.18
CA PHE A 118 1.88 13.77 -6.85
C PHE A 118 3.42 13.88 -6.85
N THR A 119 4.07 13.96 -8.03
CA THR A 119 5.54 13.91 -8.15
C THR A 119 6.25 15.01 -7.37
N SER A 120 5.67 16.22 -7.27
CA SER A 120 6.27 17.35 -6.55
C SER A 120 5.83 17.47 -5.09
N LEU A 121 5.04 16.52 -4.58
CA LEU A 121 4.50 16.56 -3.22
C LEU A 121 5.39 15.77 -2.26
N SER A 122 5.45 16.21 -0.99
CA SER A 122 6.23 15.55 0.05
C SER A 122 5.65 15.84 1.44
N GLY A 123 5.87 14.91 2.36
CA GLY A 123 5.36 15.01 3.74
C GLY A 123 3.85 14.77 3.85
N CYS A 124 3.23 15.41 4.83
CA CYS A 124 1.81 15.21 5.18
C CYS A 124 0.91 16.35 4.70
N SER A 125 1.35 17.14 3.74
CA SER A 125 0.60 18.27 3.17
C SER A 125 0.88 18.41 1.68
N PRO A 126 -0.12 18.78 0.86
CA PRO A 126 -1.48 19.16 1.23
C PRO A 126 -2.37 17.98 1.65
N SER A 127 -3.32 18.25 2.52
CA SER A 127 -4.39 17.32 2.92
C SER A 127 -5.71 18.10 2.98
N PRO A 128 -6.72 17.81 2.12
CA PRO A 128 -6.75 16.72 1.13
C PRO A 128 -5.67 16.83 0.04
N ALA A 129 -5.31 15.69 -0.55
CA ALA A 129 -4.41 15.65 -1.71
C ALA A 129 -5.05 16.39 -2.91
N PRO A 130 -4.26 16.85 -3.90
CA PRO A 130 -4.79 17.49 -5.09
C PRO A 130 -5.73 16.57 -5.88
N ASP A 131 -6.62 17.17 -6.66
CA ASP A 131 -7.60 16.41 -7.43
C ASP A 131 -6.95 15.48 -8.48
N VAL A 132 -7.41 14.23 -8.48
CA VAL A 132 -7.03 13.16 -9.40
C VAL A 132 -8.23 12.61 -10.18
N SER A 133 -9.40 13.26 -10.09
CA SER A 133 -10.61 12.85 -10.83
C SER A 133 -10.41 12.80 -12.35
N SER A 134 -9.49 13.62 -12.88
CA SER A 134 -9.07 13.61 -14.29
C SER A 134 -8.26 12.36 -14.72
N CYS A 135 -7.83 11.51 -13.80
CA CYS A 135 -7.08 10.29 -14.11
C CYS A 135 -8.03 9.13 -14.50
N GLY A 136 -7.96 8.70 -15.77
CA GLY A 136 -8.71 7.56 -16.32
C GLY A 136 -8.14 6.18 -15.95
N PHE A 137 -8.52 5.14 -16.69
CA PHE A 137 -8.09 3.74 -16.55
C PHE A 137 -7.69 3.13 -17.91
#